data_AF-A0A3D0N4H0-F1
#
_entry.id   AF-A0A3D0N4H0-F1
#
_cell.length_a   1.000
_cell.length_b   1.000
_cell.length_c   1.000
_cell.angle_alpha   90.00
_cell.angle_beta   90.00
_cell.angle_gamma   90.00
#
_symmetry.space_group_name_H-M   'P 1'
#
loop_
_entity.id
_entity.type
_entity.pdbx_description
1 polymer ?
#
loop_
_entity_poly.entity_id
_entity_poly.type
_entity_poly.pdbx_seq_one_letter_code
_entity_poly.pdbx_strand_id
1 'polypeptide(L)'
;MPGHFADRLMAAIREKDSRVCVGIDPVPELLPRIMLPPNGRWTEQAISEAFDEFCSRIIRSVADHAAVVKLNSAFFEALSPLGVGLLDSLISLSADLGLVTILDAKRSDIGSTAAAYARAVFGRYPAQQGAVPDAVTVNPYLGGDGVLPFITEAEDLGRGAFILVR
;
A
#
# COMPACT_ATOMS: atom_id res chain seq x y z
N MET A 1 19.82 13.66 -4.20
CA MET A 1 18.53 13.52 -3.50
C MET A 1 17.71 12.52 -4.29
N PRO A 2 16.93 11.64 -3.65
CA PRO A 2 15.93 10.85 -4.37
C PRO A 2 15.10 11.79 -5.26
N GLY A 3 14.73 11.37 -6.47
CA GLY A 3 13.84 12.17 -7.31
C GLY A 3 12.53 12.45 -6.58
N HIS A 4 11.88 13.58 -6.80
CA HIS A 4 10.63 13.93 -6.11
C HIS A 4 9.50 12.94 -6.48
N PHE A 5 8.64 12.58 -5.53
CA PHE A 5 7.55 11.61 -5.77
C PHE A 5 6.65 12.02 -6.94
N ALA A 6 6.27 13.29 -7.01
CA ALA A 6 5.41 13.79 -8.09
C ALA A 6 6.05 13.59 -9.48
N ASP A 7 7.37 13.71 -9.61
CA ASP A 7 8.05 13.51 -10.89
C ASP A 7 8.01 12.03 -11.31
N ARG A 8 8.21 11.10 -10.35
CA ARG A 8 8.09 9.66 -10.61
C ARG A 8 6.66 9.28 -10.98
N LEU A 9 5.67 9.81 -10.28
CA LEU A 9 4.25 9.59 -10.61
C LEU A 9 3.92 10.11 -12.01
N MET A 10 4.35 11.33 -12.33
CA MET A 10 4.12 11.91 -13.66
C MET A 10 4.87 11.18 -14.76
N ALA A 11 6.05 10.62 -14.48
CA ALA A 11 6.77 9.75 -15.40
C ALA A 11 6.00 8.47 -15.68
N ALA A 12 5.54 7.76 -14.64
CA ALA A 12 4.75 6.53 -14.77
C ALA A 12 3.43 6.78 -15.55
N ILE A 13 2.75 7.91 -15.29
CA ILE A 13 1.54 8.30 -16.03
C ILE A 13 1.83 8.50 -17.52
N ARG A 14 2.94 9.18 -17.86
CA ARG A 14 3.32 9.43 -19.24
C ARG A 14 3.78 8.15 -19.96
N GLU A 15 4.56 7.33 -19.29
CA GLU A 15 5.10 6.08 -19.84
C GLU A 15 3.98 5.11 -20.21
N LYS A 16 2.97 4.98 -19.35
CA LYS A 16 1.84 4.06 -19.54
C LYS A 16 0.62 4.70 -20.21
N ASP A 17 0.71 5.98 -20.58
CA ASP A 17 -0.42 6.81 -21.03
C ASP A 17 -1.70 6.59 -20.20
N SER A 18 -1.53 6.53 -18.87
CA SER A 18 -2.58 6.06 -17.98
C SER A 18 -2.62 6.84 -16.69
N ARG A 19 -3.82 7.26 -16.30
CA ARG A 19 -4.11 7.87 -14.99
C ARG A 19 -4.82 6.90 -14.05
N VAL A 20 -4.86 5.62 -14.42
CA VAL A 20 -5.57 4.59 -13.65
C VAL A 20 -4.79 4.28 -12.37
N CYS A 21 -5.51 4.30 -11.26
CA CYS A 21 -5.08 3.83 -9.95
C CYS A 21 -5.94 2.62 -9.58
N VAL A 22 -5.34 1.43 -9.59
CA VAL A 22 -6.04 0.18 -9.29
C VAL A 22 -6.04 -0.04 -7.78
N GLY A 23 -7.23 -0.14 -7.19
CA GLY A 23 -7.39 -0.48 -5.76
C GLY A 23 -7.24 -1.99 -5.53
N ILE A 24 -6.46 -2.36 -4.52
CA ILE A 24 -6.27 -3.75 -4.07
C ILE A 24 -6.80 -3.87 -2.65
N ASP A 25 -8.07 -4.26 -2.59
CA ASP A 25 -8.91 -4.27 -1.39
C ASP A 25 -9.62 -5.64 -1.29
N PRO A 26 -8.89 -6.77 -1.14
CA PRO A 26 -9.46 -8.11 -1.25
C PRO A 26 -10.43 -8.43 -0.11
N VAL A 27 -11.55 -9.06 -0.44
CA VAL A 27 -12.50 -9.63 0.54
C VAL A 27 -12.88 -11.05 0.13
N PRO A 28 -13.07 -11.99 1.07
CA PRO A 28 -13.33 -13.40 0.74
C PRO A 28 -14.56 -13.61 -0.13
N GLU A 29 -15.58 -12.77 0.02
CA GLU A 29 -16.86 -12.86 -0.68
C GLU A 29 -16.76 -12.58 -2.18
N LEU A 30 -15.70 -11.88 -2.61
CA LEU A 30 -15.45 -11.50 -4.00
C LEU A 30 -14.41 -12.39 -4.69
N LEU A 31 -13.84 -13.37 -3.96
CA LEU A 31 -12.90 -14.30 -4.55
C LEU A 31 -13.58 -15.20 -5.58
N PRO A 32 -12.93 -15.50 -6.72
CA PRO A 32 -13.39 -16.51 -7.65
C PRO A 32 -13.63 -17.85 -6.97
N ARG A 33 -14.67 -18.58 -7.38
CA ARG A 33 -15.02 -19.89 -6.77
C ARG A 33 -13.86 -20.88 -6.71
N ILE A 34 -12.95 -20.83 -7.68
CA ILE A 34 -11.78 -21.71 -7.76
C ILE A 34 -10.76 -21.44 -6.63
N MET A 35 -10.80 -20.27 -6.00
CA MET A 35 -9.93 -19.86 -4.90
C MET A 35 -10.60 -20.03 -3.52
N LEU A 36 -11.82 -20.57 -3.47
CA LEU A 36 -12.52 -20.82 -2.21
C LEU A 36 -12.08 -22.17 -1.60
N PRO A 37 -12.03 -22.28 -0.27
CA PRO A 37 -11.64 -23.52 0.39
C PRO A 37 -12.66 -24.63 0.08
N PRO A 38 -12.23 -25.87 -0.24
CA PRO A 38 -13.13 -26.95 -0.66
C PRO A 38 -14.22 -27.30 0.36
N ASN A 39 -13.93 -27.10 1.65
CA ASN A 39 -14.84 -27.38 2.77
C ASN A 39 -15.60 -26.12 3.24
N GLY A 40 -15.46 -24.98 2.55
CA GLY A 40 -16.05 -23.70 2.91
C GLY A 40 -15.49 -23.06 4.18
N ARG A 41 -14.37 -23.57 4.73
CA ARG A 41 -13.77 -23.06 5.96
C ARG A 41 -12.42 -22.42 5.66
N TRP A 42 -12.26 -21.17 6.10
CA TRP A 42 -11.00 -20.46 6.03
C TRP A 42 -10.09 -20.84 7.20
N THR A 43 -8.82 -21.06 6.89
CA THR A 43 -7.71 -20.96 7.84
C THR A 43 -6.93 -19.69 7.51
N GLU A 44 -6.15 -19.15 8.46
CA GLU A 44 -5.31 -17.96 8.20
C GLU A 44 -4.37 -18.17 7.01
N GLN A 45 -3.81 -19.38 6.87
CA GLN A 45 -2.96 -19.72 5.74
C GLN A 45 -3.74 -19.75 4.42
N ALA A 46 -4.91 -20.42 4.38
CA ALA A 46 -5.69 -20.56 3.16
C ALA A 46 -6.22 -19.22 2.63
N ILE A 47 -6.64 -18.32 3.52
CA ILE A 47 -7.10 -16.99 3.11
C ILE A 47 -5.93 -16.12 2.62
N SER A 48 -4.76 -16.20 3.28
CA SER A 48 -3.56 -15.49 2.86
C SER A 48 -3.09 -15.94 1.48
N GLU A 49 -3.03 -17.26 1.23
CA GLU A 49 -2.66 -17.82 -0.08
C GLU A 49 -3.65 -17.43 -1.18
N ALA A 50 -4.96 -17.47 -0.89
CA ALA A 50 -5.98 -17.06 -1.84
C ALA A 50 -5.90 -15.56 -2.15
N PHE A 51 -5.63 -14.72 -1.15
CA PHE A 51 -5.44 -13.28 -1.33
C PHE A 51 -4.18 -12.98 -2.12
N ASP A 52 -3.06 -13.66 -1.84
CA ASP A 52 -1.83 -13.52 -2.63
C ASP A 52 -2.10 -13.88 -4.10
N GLU A 53 -2.63 -15.07 -4.36
CA GLU A 53 -2.89 -15.52 -5.72
C GLU A 53 -3.79 -14.52 -6.46
N PHE A 54 -4.88 -14.08 -5.83
CA PHE A 54 -5.82 -13.15 -6.43
C PHE A 54 -5.20 -11.77 -6.69
N CYS A 55 -4.58 -11.16 -5.68
CA CYS A 55 -4.02 -9.81 -5.77
C CYS A 55 -2.82 -9.79 -6.73
N SER A 56 -1.92 -10.75 -6.61
CA SER A 56 -0.75 -10.87 -7.49
C SER A 56 -1.15 -11.09 -8.95
N ARG A 57 -2.21 -11.84 -9.24
CA ARG A 57 -2.77 -11.97 -10.60
C ARG A 57 -3.32 -10.65 -11.12
N ILE A 58 -4.05 -9.90 -10.30
CA ILE A 58 -4.57 -8.57 -10.68
C ILE A 58 -3.41 -7.63 -11.00
N ILE A 59 -2.45 -7.49 -10.07
CA ILE A 59 -1.29 -6.60 -10.23
C ILE A 59 -0.53 -6.90 -11.52
N ARG A 60 -0.23 -8.17 -11.79
CA ARG A 60 0.43 -8.59 -13.05
C ARG A 60 -0.40 -8.26 -14.29
N SER A 61 -1.71 -8.43 -14.23
CA SER A 61 -2.60 -8.18 -15.37
C SER A 61 -2.76 -6.70 -15.69
N VAL A 62 -2.61 -5.81 -14.70
CA VAL A 62 -2.76 -4.36 -14.87
C VAL A 62 -1.42 -3.63 -15.02
N ALA A 63 -0.29 -4.31 -14.84
CA ALA A 63 1.04 -3.70 -14.80
C ALA A 63 1.35 -2.83 -16.03
N ASP A 64 0.96 -3.29 -17.24
CA ASP A 64 1.21 -2.58 -18.49
C ASP A 64 0.17 -1.47 -18.78
N HIS A 65 -0.87 -1.35 -17.96
CA HIS A 65 -2.03 -0.49 -18.23
C HIS A 65 -2.32 0.54 -17.13
N ALA A 66 -1.86 0.31 -15.91
CA ALA A 66 -2.06 1.18 -14.77
C ALA A 66 -0.75 1.87 -14.37
N ALA A 67 -0.82 3.16 -14.05
CA ALA A 67 0.33 3.88 -13.49
C ALA A 67 0.52 3.56 -12.00
N VAL A 68 -0.58 3.32 -11.29
CA VAL A 68 -0.62 3.25 -9.83
C VAL A 68 -1.38 2.01 -9.37
N VAL A 69 -0.88 1.39 -8.30
CA VAL A 69 -1.64 0.45 -7.46
C VAL A 69 -1.76 1.04 -6.06
N LYS A 70 -2.98 1.02 -5.52
CA LYS A 70 -3.29 1.47 -4.17
C LYS A 70 -3.74 0.28 -3.32
N LEU A 71 -2.93 -0.11 -2.35
CA LEU A 71 -3.22 -1.22 -1.43
C LEU A 71 -3.80 -0.67 -0.14
N ASN A 72 -5.00 -1.11 0.25
CA ASN A 72 -5.63 -0.64 1.48
C ASN A 72 -5.26 -1.55 2.65
N SER A 73 -4.56 -0.97 3.63
CA SER A 73 -3.92 -1.74 4.70
C SER A 73 -4.92 -2.53 5.56
N ALA A 74 -6.15 -2.03 5.69
CA ALA A 74 -7.17 -2.63 6.56
C ALA A 74 -7.50 -4.09 6.18
N PHE A 75 -7.54 -4.40 4.88
CA PHE A 75 -7.87 -5.74 4.39
C PHE A 75 -6.76 -6.77 4.68
N PHE A 76 -5.52 -6.29 4.81
CA PHE A 76 -4.36 -7.11 5.10
C PHE A 76 -4.13 -7.22 6.61
N GLU A 77 -4.28 -6.14 7.37
CA GLU A 77 -4.21 -6.14 8.83
C GLU A 77 -5.24 -7.10 9.46
N ALA A 78 -6.39 -7.28 8.81
CA ALA A 78 -7.42 -8.24 9.21
C ALA A 78 -6.95 -9.72 9.18
N LEU A 79 -5.85 -10.02 8.47
CA LEU A 79 -5.26 -11.37 8.39
C LEU A 79 -4.05 -11.54 9.32
N SER A 80 -3.93 -10.71 10.36
CA SER A 80 -2.88 -10.85 11.38
C SER A 80 -1.47 -10.74 10.73
N PRO A 81 -0.36 -11.25 11.34
CA PRO A 81 0.98 -11.09 10.75
C PRO A 81 1.15 -11.61 9.32
N LEU A 82 0.40 -12.64 8.91
CA LEU A 82 0.48 -13.17 7.54
C LEU A 82 0.01 -12.14 6.52
N GLY A 83 -1.05 -11.40 6.83
CA GLY A 83 -1.53 -10.33 5.95
C GLY A 83 -0.56 -9.16 5.85
N VAL A 84 0.09 -8.79 6.94
CA VAL A 84 1.12 -7.74 6.92
C VAL A 84 2.29 -8.14 6.02
N GLY A 85 2.79 -9.37 6.15
CA GLY A 85 3.85 -9.88 5.25
C GLY A 85 3.40 -10.02 3.80
N LEU A 86 2.13 -10.35 3.56
CA LEU A 86 1.54 -10.35 2.23
C LEU A 86 1.49 -8.95 1.62
N LEU A 87 1.05 -7.95 2.38
CA LEU A 87 1.03 -6.55 1.94
C LEU A 87 2.43 -6.09 1.48
N ASP A 88 3.47 -6.39 2.26
CA ASP A 88 4.86 -6.08 1.91
C ASP A 88 5.26 -6.77 0.60
N SER A 89 4.89 -8.04 0.43
CA SER A 89 5.19 -8.82 -0.78
C SER A 89 4.50 -8.23 -2.03
N LEU A 90 3.26 -7.76 -1.89
CA LEU A 90 2.51 -7.13 -2.98
C LEU A 90 3.01 -5.73 -3.32
N ILE A 91 3.49 -4.96 -2.34
CA ILE A 91 4.20 -3.69 -2.57
C ILE A 91 5.48 -3.96 -3.37
N SER A 92 6.26 -4.96 -2.97
CA SER A 92 7.48 -5.36 -3.69
C SER A 92 7.17 -5.78 -5.13
N LEU A 93 6.19 -6.67 -5.33
CA LEU A 93 5.76 -7.11 -6.65
C LEU A 93 5.32 -5.94 -7.55
N SER A 94 4.59 -4.99 -6.99
CA SER A 94 4.13 -3.81 -7.73
C SER A 94 5.32 -2.94 -8.17
N ALA A 95 6.30 -2.72 -7.29
CA ALA A 95 7.50 -1.98 -7.61
C ALA A 95 8.34 -2.67 -8.70
N ASP A 96 8.51 -3.99 -8.61
CA ASP A 96 9.23 -4.80 -9.62
C ASP A 96 8.57 -4.73 -11.01
N LEU A 97 7.25 -4.50 -11.05
CA LEU A 97 6.46 -4.34 -12.27
C LEU A 97 6.33 -2.87 -12.72
N GLY A 98 7.11 -1.95 -12.12
CA GLY A 98 7.11 -0.53 -12.50
C GLY A 98 5.80 0.19 -12.19
N LEU A 99 5.06 -0.24 -11.17
CA LEU A 99 3.87 0.46 -10.67
C LEU A 99 4.23 1.36 -9.51
N VAL A 100 3.68 2.58 -9.49
CA VAL A 100 3.75 3.43 -8.31
C VAL A 100 2.82 2.86 -7.24
N THR A 101 3.32 2.74 -6.01
CA THR A 101 2.55 2.14 -4.90
C THR A 101 2.02 3.19 -3.93
N ILE A 102 0.72 3.14 -3.64
CA ILE A 102 0.10 3.95 -2.59
C ILE A 102 -0.42 3.03 -1.51
N LEU A 103 0.05 3.21 -0.28
CA LEU A 103 -0.53 2.58 0.89
C LEU A 103 -1.73 3.40 1.39
N ASP A 104 -2.92 2.88 1.20
CA ASP A 104 -4.14 3.51 1.70
C ASP A 104 -4.41 3.08 3.15
N ALA A 105 -3.72 3.73 4.09
CA ALA A 105 -3.77 3.42 5.51
C ALA A 105 -4.51 4.46 6.36
N LYS A 106 -4.81 5.65 5.79
CA LYS A 106 -5.50 6.79 6.42
C LYS A 106 -4.99 7.09 7.83
N ARG A 107 -3.67 6.94 8.04
CA ARG A 107 -3.07 7.05 9.39
C ARG A 107 -3.25 8.48 9.91
N SER A 108 -3.41 8.57 11.22
CA SER A 108 -3.51 9.81 11.98
C SER A 108 -3.39 9.44 13.44
N ASP A 109 -2.62 10.20 14.20
CA ASP A 109 -2.54 10.09 15.65
C ASP A 109 -1.98 11.39 16.23
N ILE A 110 -1.76 11.47 17.54
CA ILE A 110 -1.10 12.60 18.18
C ILE A 110 0.43 12.42 18.18
N GLY A 111 1.15 13.54 17.99
CA GLY A 111 2.58 13.70 18.26
C GLY A 111 3.47 12.49 17.99
N SER A 112 3.98 11.86 19.06
CA SER A 112 4.95 10.76 18.98
C SER A 112 4.38 9.50 18.33
N THR A 113 3.08 9.24 18.46
CA THR A 113 2.44 8.07 17.83
C THR A 113 2.33 8.26 16.32
N ALA A 114 2.00 9.48 15.86
CA ALA A 114 2.02 9.80 14.43
C ALA A 114 3.43 9.64 13.84
N ALA A 115 4.47 10.04 14.58
CA ALA A 115 5.86 9.81 14.17
C ALA A 115 6.22 8.32 14.11
N ALA A 116 5.72 7.49 15.03
CA ALA A 116 5.92 6.04 14.97
C ALA A 116 5.26 5.43 13.71
N TYR A 117 4.03 5.85 13.38
CA TYR A 117 3.37 5.41 12.14
C TYR A 117 4.12 5.87 10.89
N ALA A 118 4.57 7.13 10.83
CA ALA A 118 5.33 7.64 9.68
C ALA A 118 6.62 6.84 9.47
N ARG A 119 7.36 6.55 10.55
CA ARG A 119 8.58 5.72 10.48
C ARG A 119 8.28 4.29 10.04
N ALA A 120 7.21 3.69 10.55
CA ALA A 120 6.81 2.34 10.20
C ALA A 120 6.40 2.25 8.72
N VAL A 121 5.67 3.23 8.19
CA VAL A 121 5.28 3.26 6.77
C VAL A 121 6.49 3.39 5.85
N PHE A 122 7.46 4.24 6.20
CA PHE A 122 8.57 4.56 5.32
C PHE A 122 9.89 3.81 5.60
N GLY A 123 9.86 2.74 6.42
CA GLY A 123 11.03 1.90 6.63
C GLY A 123 12.12 2.53 7.49
N ARG A 124 11.75 3.45 8.38
CA ARG A 124 12.67 4.24 9.22
C ARG A 124 12.74 3.72 10.66
N TYR A 125 11.98 2.69 11.00
CA TYR A 125 12.06 2.06 12.30
C TYR A 125 13.28 1.12 12.39
N PRO A 126 14.03 1.08 13.50
CA PRO A 126 15.20 0.21 13.63
C PRO A 126 14.86 -1.27 13.37
N ALA A 127 15.72 -1.94 12.59
CA ALA A 127 15.58 -3.34 12.20
C ALA A 127 14.31 -3.67 11.40
N GLN A 128 13.60 -2.67 10.86
CA GLN A 128 12.48 -2.90 9.96
C GLN A 128 12.96 -3.57 8.67
N GLN A 129 12.19 -4.57 8.24
CA GLN A 129 12.36 -5.30 6.98
C GLN A 129 11.07 -5.17 6.17
N GLY A 130 11.12 -5.52 4.89
CA GLY A 130 9.98 -5.45 3.99
C GLY A 130 10.05 -4.29 3.01
N ALA A 131 9.13 -4.29 2.04
CA ALA A 131 9.01 -3.23 1.06
C ALA A 131 8.30 -2.02 1.64
N VAL A 132 8.62 -0.82 1.12
CA VAL A 132 7.97 0.44 1.52
C VAL A 132 7.22 1.02 0.34
N PRO A 133 6.03 1.60 0.55
CA PRO A 133 5.25 2.21 -0.51
C PRO A 133 5.89 3.52 -1.00
N ASP A 134 5.53 3.95 -2.21
CA ASP A 134 5.91 5.27 -2.71
C ASP A 134 5.19 6.42 -2.03
N ALA A 135 3.95 6.18 -1.58
CA ALA A 135 3.16 7.17 -0.86
C ALA A 135 2.17 6.54 0.12
N VAL A 136 1.64 7.34 1.03
CA VAL A 136 0.64 6.91 2.04
C VAL A 136 -0.53 7.89 2.13
N THR A 137 -1.72 7.40 2.46
CA THR A 137 -2.87 8.26 2.80
C THR A 137 -2.89 8.63 4.28
N VAL A 138 -3.18 9.90 4.59
CA VAL A 138 -3.13 10.46 5.96
C VAL A 138 -4.40 11.25 6.24
N ASN A 139 -5.02 11.00 7.40
CA ASN A 139 -6.22 11.73 7.82
C ASN A 139 -5.81 12.98 8.63
N PRO A 140 -6.16 14.20 8.21
CA PRO A 140 -5.74 15.41 8.91
C PRO A 140 -6.61 15.79 10.12
N TYR A 141 -7.60 14.96 10.50
CA TYR A 141 -8.62 15.34 11.49
C TYR A 141 -8.06 15.82 12.84
N LEU A 142 -6.98 15.20 13.32
CA LEU A 142 -6.36 15.57 14.61
C LEU A 142 -5.45 16.81 14.52
N GLY A 143 -5.34 17.44 13.35
CA GLY A 143 -4.53 18.64 13.11
C GLY A 143 -3.12 18.34 12.63
N GLY A 144 -2.28 19.38 12.60
CA GLY A 144 -0.93 19.33 12.02
C GLY A 144 -0.03 18.27 12.63
N ASP A 145 -0.10 18.05 13.95
CA ASP A 145 0.71 17.05 14.65
C ASP A 145 0.50 15.62 14.15
N GLY A 146 -0.69 15.32 13.62
CA GLY A 146 -1.01 14.02 13.04
C GLY A 146 -0.57 13.84 11.59
N VAL A 147 -0.16 14.93 10.92
CA VAL A 147 0.16 14.96 9.49
C VAL A 147 1.63 15.25 9.23
N LEU A 148 2.19 16.24 9.92
CA LEU A 148 3.55 16.72 9.72
C LEU A 148 4.61 15.61 9.76
N PRO A 149 4.56 14.62 10.68
CA PRO A 149 5.54 13.53 10.68
C PRO A 149 5.59 12.74 9.36
N PHE A 150 4.43 12.54 8.71
CA PHE A 150 4.37 11.86 7.41
C PHE A 150 4.94 12.72 6.29
N ILE A 151 4.65 14.02 6.30
CA ILE A 151 5.20 14.97 5.31
C ILE A 151 6.72 15.01 5.42
N THR A 152 7.26 15.16 6.63
CA THR A 152 8.71 15.23 6.86
C THR A 152 9.43 13.97 6.39
N GLU A 153 8.99 12.78 6.80
CA GLU A 153 9.64 11.54 6.33
C GLU A 153 9.46 11.34 4.81
N ALA A 154 8.32 11.77 4.24
CA ALA A 154 8.10 11.70 2.80
C ALA A 154 9.04 12.62 2.02
N GLU A 155 9.21 13.87 2.45
CA GLU A 155 10.15 14.82 1.83
C GLU A 155 11.59 14.32 1.88
N ASP A 156 12.04 13.86 3.06
CA ASP A 156 13.40 13.35 3.28
C ASP A 156 13.74 12.17 2.35
N LEU A 157 12.75 11.33 2.04
CA LEU A 157 12.91 10.11 1.26
C LEU A 157 12.47 10.25 -0.20
N GLY A 158 11.97 11.42 -0.61
CA GLY A 158 11.33 11.63 -1.91
C GLY A 158 10.09 10.77 -2.13
N ARG A 159 9.34 10.45 -1.07
CA ARG A 159 8.05 9.74 -1.09
C ARG A 159 6.88 10.74 -1.10
N GLY A 160 5.66 10.22 -1.12
CA GLY A 160 4.44 11.03 -1.14
C GLY A 160 3.55 10.84 0.09
N ALA A 161 2.75 11.86 0.38
CA ALA A 161 1.64 11.76 1.32
C ALA A 161 0.38 12.36 0.67
N PHE A 162 -0.72 11.59 0.68
CA PHE A 162 -2.03 12.03 0.21
C PHE A 162 -2.90 12.37 1.41
N ILE A 163 -3.14 13.66 1.61
CA ILE A 163 -3.96 14.15 2.72
C ILE A 163 -5.43 14.07 2.34
N LEU A 164 -6.24 13.45 3.20
CA LEU A 164 -7.68 13.35 2.99
C LEU A 164 -8.32 14.75 2.98
N VAL A 165 -9.01 15.06 1.88
CA VAL A 165 -9.83 16.24 1.67
C VAL A 165 -11.21 15.81 1.13
N ARG A 166 -12.20 16.69 1.18
CA ARG A 166 -13.56 16.42 0.67
C ARG A 166 -13.78 17.06 -0.70
#